data_AF-A0A1U7NUX6-F1
#
_entry.id   AF-A0A1U7NUX6-F1
#
_cell.length_a   1.000
_cell.length_b   1.000
_cell.length_c   1.000
_cell.angle_alpha   90.00
_cell.angle_beta   90.00
_cell.angle_gamma   90.00
#
_symmetry.space_group_name_H-M   'P 1'
#
loop_
_entity.id
_entity.type
_entity.pdbx_description
1 polymer ?
#
loop_
_entity_poly.entity_id
_entity_poly.type
_entity_poly.pdbx_seq_one_letter_code
_entity_poly.pdbx_strand_id
1 'polypeptide(L)'
;MGHTGTDGQPFSSDEIERLQRALVALEVSCLRVAPERLSFALLLGWHSELSAGITRMQPGEWRSVEITFGSNFGTPPERITTDLGRVLDVHHQTLTTWEEDAPTGLTVLEYATQLHADLIDIHPFWDGNGRLSRLVQAWLCWSYGLPAPRYVDRPQYLAGLNRYLHTGSLGLLMQATMAALPDAQE
;
A
#
# COMPACT_ATOMS: atom_id res chain seq x y z
N MET A 1 -6.57 -6.36 -20.11
CA MET A 1 -6.14 -4.97 -20.36
C MET A 1 -4.81 -4.79 -19.68
N GLY A 2 -3.77 -4.40 -20.41
CA GLY A 2 -2.39 -4.37 -19.90
C GLY A 2 -2.23 -3.44 -18.71
N HIS A 3 -1.22 -3.70 -17.89
CA HIS A 3 -0.76 -2.74 -16.89
C HIS A 3 -0.21 -1.53 -17.66
N THR A 4 -0.94 -0.44 -17.71
CA THR A 4 -0.47 0.83 -18.27
C THR A 4 0.20 1.62 -17.16
N GLY A 5 1.37 2.18 -17.43
CA GLY A 5 2.03 3.09 -16.51
C GLY A 5 1.30 4.44 -16.43
N THR A 6 1.65 5.26 -15.44
CA THR A 6 1.12 6.63 -15.30
C THR A 6 1.42 7.51 -16.53
N ASP A 7 2.44 7.17 -17.30
CA ASP A 7 2.80 7.81 -18.58
C ASP A 7 1.89 7.43 -19.77
N GLY A 8 0.87 6.59 -19.54
CA GLY A 8 -0.05 6.10 -20.57
C GLY A 8 0.53 4.99 -21.45
N GLN A 9 1.77 4.56 -21.21
CA GLN A 9 2.42 3.50 -21.99
C GLN A 9 2.26 2.14 -21.30
N PRO A 10 1.87 1.08 -22.03
CA PRO A 10 1.78 -0.27 -21.46
C PRO A 10 3.16 -0.76 -21.00
N PHE A 11 3.21 -1.50 -19.90
CA PHE A 11 4.39 -2.28 -19.54
C PHE A 11 4.56 -3.43 -20.53
N SER A 12 5.80 -3.60 -21.00
CA SER A 12 6.22 -4.78 -21.78
C SER A 12 6.14 -6.06 -20.94
N SER A 13 6.12 -7.22 -21.59
CA SER A 13 6.12 -8.52 -20.89
C SER A 13 7.32 -8.67 -19.95
N ASP A 14 8.51 -8.24 -20.38
CA ASP A 14 9.73 -8.28 -19.58
C ASP A 14 9.65 -7.36 -18.36
N GLU A 15 9.08 -6.16 -18.52
CA GLU A 15 8.82 -5.26 -17.40
C GLU A 15 7.83 -5.89 -16.40
N ILE A 16 6.71 -6.46 -16.87
CA ILE A 16 5.72 -7.11 -16.02
C ILE A 16 6.36 -8.25 -15.22
N GLU A 17 7.18 -9.09 -15.87
CA GLU A 17 7.86 -10.19 -15.20
C GLU A 17 8.85 -9.69 -14.14
N ARG A 18 9.64 -8.65 -14.44
CA ARG A 18 10.54 -8.01 -13.47
C ARG A 18 9.77 -7.46 -12.26
N LEU A 19 8.64 -6.81 -12.49
CA LEU A 19 7.79 -6.26 -11.44
C LEU A 19 7.21 -7.36 -10.54
N GLN A 20 6.78 -8.48 -11.12
CA GLN A 20 6.28 -9.63 -10.37
C GLN A 20 7.39 -10.26 -9.53
N ARG A 21 8.58 -10.46 -10.09
CA ARG A 21 9.74 -10.99 -9.34
C ARG A 21 10.14 -10.07 -8.20
N ALA A 22 10.15 -8.76 -8.43
CA ALA A 22 10.48 -7.77 -7.41
C ALA A 22 9.46 -7.79 -6.25
N LEU A 23 8.17 -7.89 -6.55
CA LEU A 23 7.13 -8.03 -5.53
C LEU A 23 7.37 -9.27 -4.67
N VAL A 24 7.52 -10.45 -5.28
CA VAL A 24 7.74 -11.71 -4.53
C VAL A 24 9.02 -11.64 -3.70
N ALA A 25 10.11 -11.11 -4.25
CA ALA A 25 11.36 -10.96 -3.51
C ALA A 25 11.20 -10.06 -2.28
N LEU A 26 10.47 -8.96 -2.42
CA LEU A 26 10.26 -8.01 -1.34
C LEU A 26 9.24 -8.50 -0.31
N GLU A 27 8.21 -9.25 -0.72
CA GLU A 27 7.30 -9.94 0.22
C GLU A 27 8.06 -10.90 1.15
N VAL A 28 9.11 -11.57 0.65
CA VAL A 28 9.96 -12.44 1.49
C VAL A 28 10.90 -11.63 2.38
N SER A 29 11.55 -10.59 1.85
CA SER A 29 12.54 -9.84 2.61
C SER A 29 11.90 -8.96 3.70
N CYS A 30 10.69 -8.44 3.46
CA CYS A 30 10.00 -7.57 4.41
C CYS A 30 9.54 -8.31 5.69
N LEU A 31 9.42 -9.64 5.66
CA LEU A 31 9.08 -10.45 6.86
C LEU A 31 10.08 -10.28 8.01
N ARG A 32 11.29 -9.81 7.72
CA ARG A 32 12.34 -9.55 8.72
C ARG A 32 12.34 -8.11 9.24
N VAL A 33 11.46 -7.26 8.71
CA VAL A 33 11.38 -5.84 9.05
C VAL A 33 10.26 -5.67 10.06
N ALA A 34 10.61 -5.20 11.26
CA ALA A 34 9.64 -4.97 12.32
C ALA A 34 8.73 -3.76 12.01
N PRO A 35 7.43 -3.79 12.39
CA PRO A 35 6.46 -2.72 12.14
C PRO A 35 6.94 -1.32 12.52
N GLU A 36 7.74 -1.18 13.57
CA GLU A 36 8.26 0.08 14.11
C GLU A 36 9.29 0.74 13.19
N ARG A 37 9.74 0.05 12.13
CA ARG A 37 10.70 0.60 11.15
C ARG A 37 10.04 1.36 10.01
N LEU A 38 8.71 1.41 9.94
CA LEU A 38 8.00 2.14 8.89
C LEU A 38 8.40 3.61 8.91
N SER A 39 9.01 4.07 7.83
CA SER A 39 9.62 5.40 7.74
C SER A 39 9.67 5.85 6.28
N PHE A 40 9.95 7.13 6.05
CA PHE A 40 10.18 7.64 4.69
C PHE A 40 11.27 6.83 3.96
N ALA A 41 12.38 6.55 4.64
CA ALA A 41 13.48 5.80 4.05
C ALA A 41 13.06 4.38 3.66
N LEU A 42 12.27 3.70 4.49
CA LEU A 42 11.77 2.36 4.19
C LEU A 42 10.79 2.38 3.02
N LEU A 43 9.84 3.34 3.00
CA LEU A 43 8.88 3.49 1.89
C LEU A 43 9.58 3.78 0.55
N LEU A 44 10.59 4.65 0.54
CA LEU A 44 11.39 4.96 -0.64
C LEU A 44 12.20 3.74 -1.09
N GLY A 45 12.82 3.02 -0.16
CA GLY A 45 13.57 1.79 -0.44
C GLY A 45 12.69 0.70 -1.07
N TRP A 46 11.57 0.40 -0.42
CA TRP A 46 10.59 -0.56 -0.94
C TRP A 46 10.01 -0.14 -2.28
N HIS A 47 9.71 1.15 -2.48
CA HIS A 47 9.25 1.64 -3.78
C HIS A 47 10.32 1.44 -4.87
N SER A 48 11.60 1.70 -4.55
CA SER A 48 12.71 1.49 -5.48
C SER A 48 12.85 0.03 -5.90
N GLU A 49 12.80 -0.88 -4.92
CA GLU A 49 12.82 -2.34 -5.16
C GLU A 49 11.61 -2.78 -6.00
N LEU A 50 10.39 -2.37 -5.63
CA LEU A 50 9.16 -2.70 -6.35
C LEU A 50 9.09 -2.13 -7.77
N SER A 51 9.86 -1.08 -8.06
CA SER A 51 9.97 -0.54 -9.41
C SER A 51 10.84 -1.41 -10.32
N ALA A 52 11.54 -2.39 -9.76
CA ALA A 52 12.39 -3.36 -10.46
C ALA A 52 13.42 -2.72 -11.41
N GLY A 53 13.87 -1.49 -11.13
CA GLY A 53 14.78 -0.72 -11.99
C GLY A 53 14.15 -0.15 -13.27
N ILE A 54 12.82 -0.04 -13.34
CA ILE A 54 12.11 0.58 -14.45
C ILE A 54 12.10 2.10 -14.22
N THR A 55 12.92 2.83 -14.98
CA THR A 55 13.19 4.26 -14.76
C THR A 55 11.96 5.16 -14.93
N ARG A 56 11.04 4.82 -15.85
CA ARG A 56 9.80 5.60 -16.07
C ARG A 56 8.83 5.58 -14.88
N MET A 57 9.07 4.73 -13.87
CA MET A 57 8.34 4.73 -12.61
C MET A 57 8.90 5.71 -11.56
N GLN A 58 10.05 6.33 -11.81
CA GLN A 58 10.81 7.15 -10.85
C GLN A 58 11.10 6.40 -9.53
N PRO A 59 11.92 5.33 -9.58
CA PRO A 59 12.16 4.45 -8.43
C PRO A 59 12.67 5.20 -7.20
N GLY A 60 12.01 5.00 -6.05
CA GLY A 60 12.45 5.58 -4.77
C GLY A 60 12.42 7.10 -4.69
N GLU A 61 11.60 7.79 -5.48
CA GLU A 61 11.48 9.25 -5.46
C GLU A 61 10.02 9.68 -5.22
N TRP A 62 9.81 10.66 -4.34
CA TRP A 62 8.51 11.33 -4.26
C TRP A 62 8.24 12.07 -5.56
N ARG A 63 7.01 12.00 -6.06
CA ARG A 63 6.65 12.78 -7.25
C ARG A 63 6.73 14.29 -6.96
N SER A 64 7.18 15.05 -7.95
CA SER A 64 7.27 16.52 -7.87
C SER A 64 6.13 17.24 -8.61
N VAL A 65 5.17 16.48 -9.16
CA VAL A 65 4.05 17.01 -9.95
C VAL A 65 2.72 16.47 -9.46
N GLU A 66 1.65 17.21 -9.69
CA GLU A 66 0.30 16.72 -9.48
C GLU A 66 -0.04 15.59 -10.45
N ILE A 67 -0.78 14.60 -9.96
CA ILE A 67 -1.26 13.47 -10.75
C ILE A 67 -2.69 13.13 -10.35
N THR A 68 -3.40 12.51 -11.27
CA THR A 68 -4.69 11.90 -11.01
C THR A 68 -4.56 10.38 -11.02
N PHE A 69 -5.41 9.72 -10.23
CA PHE A 69 -5.54 8.27 -10.23
C PHE A 69 -7.02 7.91 -10.13
N GLY A 70 -7.54 7.20 -11.13
CA GLY A 70 -8.99 7.08 -11.30
C GLY A 70 -9.63 8.45 -11.47
N SER A 71 -10.60 8.78 -10.61
CA SER A 71 -11.27 10.08 -10.56
C SER A 71 -10.75 11.01 -9.45
N ASN A 72 -9.66 10.63 -8.77
CA ASN A 72 -9.14 11.35 -7.61
C ASN A 72 -7.84 12.08 -7.97
N PHE A 73 -7.54 13.13 -7.20
CA PHE A 73 -6.24 13.80 -7.19
C PHE A 73 -5.40 13.27 -6.03
N GLY A 74 -4.12 13.02 -6.27
CA GLY A 74 -3.19 12.77 -5.16
C GLY A 74 -2.90 14.05 -4.38
N THR A 75 -2.34 13.92 -3.18
CA THR A 75 -1.91 15.05 -2.36
C THR A 75 -0.95 15.99 -3.14
N PRO A 76 -1.08 17.32 -3.07
CA PRO A 76 -0.13 18.23 -3.72
C PRO A 76 1.33 17.90 -3.34
N PRO A 77 2.30 17.93 -4.28
CA PRO A 77 3.68 17.50 -4.03
C PRO A 77 4.31 18.10 -2.77
N GLU A 78 4.08 19.38 -2.52
CA GLU A 78 4.57 20.12 -1.35
C GLU A 78 4.01 19.64 -0.01
N ARG A 79 2.92 18.86 -0.03
CA ARG A 79 2.28 18.29 1.16
C ARG A 79 2.59 16.82 1.37
N ILE A 80 3.18 16.11 0.41
CA ILE A 80 3.41 14.65 0.49
C ILE A 80 4.13 14.25 1.77
N THR A 81 5.25 14.90 2.09
CA THR A 81 6.05 14.56 3.28
C THR A 81 5.33 14.93 4.58
N THR A 82 4.54 16.01 4.57
CA THR A 82 3.78 16.43 5.75
C THR A 82 2.65 15.44 6.03
N ASP A 83 1.89 15.04 5.02
CA ASP A 83 0.75 14.15 5.17
C ASP A 83 1.21 12.70 5.47
N LEU A 84 2.27 12.21 4.80
CA LEU A 84 2.89 10.93 5.17
C LEU A 84 3.48 10.98 6.58
N GLY A 85 4.07 12.09 7.00
CA GLY A 85 4.59 12.26 8.36
C GLY A 85 3.51 11.99 9.40
N ARG A 86 2.31 12.55 9.21
CA ARG A 86 1.16 12.28 10.10
C ARG A 86 0.75 10.82 10.12
N VAL A 87 0.73 10.15 8.96
CA VAL A 87 0.42 8.71 8.87
C VAL A 87 1.45 7.89 9.65
N LEU A 88 2.75 8.22 9.53
CA LEU A 88 3.82 7.54 10.26
C LEU A 88 3.75 7.82 11.77
N ASP A 89 3.42 9.04 12.18
CA ASP A 89 3.25 9.38 13.60
C ASP A 89 2.11 8.56 14.23
N VAL A 90 0.95 8.49 13.54
CA VAL A 90 -0.19 7.66 13.95
C VAL A 90 0.19 6.18 13.99
N HIS A 91 1.00 5.71 13.05
CA HIS A 91 1.49 4.33 13.04
C HIS A 91 2.33 4.00 14.26
N HIS A 92 3.36 4.79 14.55
CA HIS A 92 4.20 4.56 15.72
C HIS A 92 3.41 4.66 17.04
N GLN A 93 2.44 5.59 17.13
CA GLN A 93 1.56 5.70 18.29
C GLN A 93 0.64 4.48 18.45
N THR A 94 0.09 3.98 17.35
CA THR A 94 -0.72 2.75 17.32
C THR A 94 0.09 1.56 17.84
N LEU A 95 1.32 1.38 17.35
CA LEU A 95 2.19 0.30 17.79
C LEU A 95 2.57 0.43 19.28
N THR A 96 2.85 1.64 19.76
CA THR A 96 3.12 1.89 21.19
C THR A 96 1.93 1.46 22.06
N THR A 97 0.71 1.77 21.61
CA THR A 97 -0.53 1.35 22.31
C THR A 97 -0.66 -0.17 22.32
N TRP A 98 -0.31 -0.82 21.21
CA TRP A 98 -0.39 -2.28 21.07
C TRP A 98 0.66 -3.05 21.88
N GLU A 99 1.78 -2.41 22.23
CA GLU A 99 2.75 -2.98 23.18
C GLU A 99 2.17 -3.05 24.60
N GLU A 100 1.35 -2.07 24.98
CA GLU A 100 0.68 -2.02 26.28
C GLU A 100 -0.57 -2.92 26.33
N ASP A 101 -1.34 -2.97 25.25
CA ASP A 101 -2.56 -3.78 25.10
C ASP A 101 -2.62 -4.46 23.73
N ALA A 102 -2.38 -5.77 23.72
CA ALA A 102 -2.23 -6.52 22.48
C ALA A 102 -3.52 -6.47 21.62
N PRO A 103 -3.41 -6.10 20.33
CA PRO A 103 -4.57 -5.94 19.47
C PRO A 103 -5.19 -7.29 19.11
N THR A 104 -6.50 -7.29 18.85
CA THR A 104 -7.14 -8.44 18.22
C THR A 104 -6.73 -8.55 16.75
N GLY A 105 -6.87 -9.73 16.15
CA GLY A 105 -6.61 -9.90 14.72
C GLY A 105 -7.47 -9.00 13.83
N LEU A 106 -8.72 -8.74 14.23
CA LEU A 106 -9.60 -7.81 13.52
C LEU A 106 -9.08 -6.36 13.60
N THR A 107 -8.64 -5.93 14.78
CA THR A 107 -8.04 -4.60 14.99
C THR A 107 -6.81 -4.39 14.12
N VAL A 108 -5.93 -5.39 14.01
CA VAL A 108 -4.76 -5.32 13.12
C VAL A 108 -5.19 -5.25 11.66
N LEU A 109 -6.15 -6.08 11.23
CA LEU A 109 -6.63 -6.10 9.85
C LEU A 109 -7.28 -4.77 9.46
N GLU A 110 -8.11 -4.20 10.34
CA GLU A 110 -8.71 -2.88 10.17
C GLU A 110 -7.64 -1.81 10.02
N TYR A 111 -6.65 -1.78 10.91
CA TYR A 111 -5.57 -0.81 10.86
C TYR A 111 -4.68 -0.96 9.61
N ALA A 112 -4.33 -2.19 9.21
CA ALA A 112 -3.58 -2.45 7.99
C ALA A 112 -4.34 -1.98 6.75
N THR A 113 -5.66 -2.15 6.73
CA THR A 113 -6.54 -1.69 5.65
C THR A 113 -6.67 -0.17 5.61
N GLN A 114 -6.69 0.45 6.78
CA GLN A 114 -6.66 1.91 6.92
C GLN A 114 -5.35 2.49 6.38
N LEU A 115 -4.21 1.97 6.85
CA LEU A 115 -2.87 2.38 6.39
C LEU A 115 -2.69 2.19 4.87
N HIS A 116 -3.21 1.09 4.33
CA HIS A 116 -3.29 0.87 2.88
C HIS A 116 -4.01 2.02 2.15
N ALA A 117 -5.18 2.39 2.64
CA ALA A 117 -6.03 3.40 2.03
C ALA A 117 -5.42 4.81 2.14
N ASP A 118 -4.79 5.13 3.27
CA ASP A 118 -4.12 6.40 3.49
C ASP A 118 -2.92 6.60 2.54
N LEU A 119 -2.14 5.53 2.30
CA LEU A 119 -1.05 5.58 1.32
C LEU A 119 -1.56 5.76 -0.11
N ILE A 120 -2.72 5.19 -0.44
CA ILE A 120 -3.38 5.40 -1.75
C ILE A 120 -3.89 6.82 -1.90
N ASP A 121 -4.47 7.40 -0.84
CA ASP A 121 -5.00 8.77 -0.83
C ASP A 121 -3.90 9.79 -1.07
N ILE A 122 -2.78 9.66 -0.34
CA ILE A 122 -1.63 10.54 -0.51
C ILE A 122 -1.02 10.38 -1.92
N HIS A 123 -0.95 9.14 -2.41
CA HIS A 123 -0.42 8.79 -3.73
C HIS A 123 0.98 9.38 -3.99
N PRO A 124 1.99 9.08 -3.17
CA PRO A 124 3.22 9.86 -3.11
C PRO A 124 4.22 9.63 -4.25
N PHE A 125 4.04 8.58 -5.06
CA PHE A 125 4.94 8.21 -6.15
C PHE A 125 4.33 8.47 -7.53
N TRP A 126 5.17 8.54 -8.55
CA TRP A 126 4.71 8.68 -9.95
C TRP A 126 3.93 7.45 -10.43
N ASP A 127 4.41 6.24 -10.13
CA ASP A 127 3.74 4.97 -10.37
C ASP A 127 3.98 4.06 -9.15
N GLY A 128 3.43 2.85 -9.09
CA GLY A 128 3.77 1.86 -8.06
C GLY A 128 3.02 2.01 -6.74
N ASN A 129 2.26 3.09 -6.54
CA ASN A 129 1.51 3.36 -5.30
C ASN A 129 0.65 2.18 -4.85
N GLY A 130 -0.13 1.59 -5.76
CA GLY A 130 -0.96 0.44 -5.44
C GLY A 130 -0.19 -0.83 -5.06
N ARG A 131 1.01 -1.03 -5.62
CA ARG A 131 1.85 -2.18 -5.28
C ARG A 131 2.45 -2.01 -3.89
N LEU A 132 2.98 -0.82 -3.61
CA LEU A 132 3.55 -0.50 -2.31
C LEU A 132 2.49 -0.54 -1.21
N SER A 133 1.32 0.08 -1.40
CA SER A 133 0.29 0.13 -0.36
C SER A 133 -0.30 -1.25 -0.04
N ARG A 134 -0.44 -2.14 -1.04
CA ARG A 134 -0.86 -3.53 -0.79
C ARG A 134 0.24 -4.34 -0.09
N LEU A 135 1.50 -4.13 -0.45
CA LEU A 135 2.62 -4.74 0.25
C LEU A 135 2.66 -4.30 1.72
N VAL A 136 2.51 -3.01 2.01
CA VAL A 136 2.49 -2.49 3.40
C VAL A 136 1.34 -3.12 4.20
N GLN A 137 0.15 -3.24 3.61
CA GLN A 137 -0.97 -3.94 4.23
C GLN A 137 -0.63 -5.39 4.57
N ALA A 138 -0.09 -6.12 3.59
CA ALA A 138 0.24 -7.52 3.73
C ALA A 138 1.35 -7.74 4.77
N TRP A 139 2.41 -6.94 4.69
CA TRP A 139 3.51 -6.91 5.65
C TRP A 139 3.04 -6.69 7.08
N LEU A 140 2.12 -5.74 7.30
CA LEU A 140 1.60 -5.50 8.64
C LEU A 140 0.77 -6.69 9.13
N CYS A 141 -0.08 -7.28 8.29
CA CYS A 141 -0.81 -8.50 8.65
C CYS A 141 0.15 -9.64 9.04
N TRP A 142 1.18 -9.89 8.22
CA TRP A 142 2.17 -10.95 8.46
C TRP A 142 2.97 -10.73 9.74
N SER A 143 3.30 -9.48 10.06
CA SER A 143 4.04 -9.13 11.28
C SER A 143 3.28 -9.50 12.57
N TYR A 144 1.95 -9.63 12.48
CA TYR A 144 1.08 -10.09 13.57
C TYR A 144 0.57 -11.53 13.37
N GLY A 145 1.17 -12.29 12.46
CA GLY A 145 0.80 -13.70 12.21
C GLY A 145 -0.55 -13.88 11.51
N LEU A 146 -1.06 -12.84 10.85
CA LEU A 146 -2.35 -12.87 10.15
C LEU A 146 -2.17 -13.14 8.65
N PRO A 147 -3.15 -13.78 7.99
CA PRO A 147 -3.20 -13.82 6.54
C PRO A 147 -3.40 -12.41 5.97
N ALA A 148 -2.86 -12.18 4.77
CA ALA A 148 -2.99 -10.91 4.06
C ALA A 148 -4.05 -11.01 2.94
N PRO A 149 -4.83 -9.94 2.70
CA PRO A 149 -5.84 -9.93 1.64
C PRO A 149 -5.21 -9.94 0.25
N ARG A 150 -5.81 -10.68 -0.68
CA ARG A 150 -5.50 -10.71 -2.11
C ARG A 150 -6.71 -10.26 -2.91
N TYR A 151 -6.74 -8.99 -3.29
CA TYR A 151 -7.87 -8.39 -3.99
C TYR A 151 -8.02 -8.91 -5.43
N VAL A 152 -8.75 -10.03 -5.58
CA VAL A 152 -9.11 -10.62 -6.88
C VAL A 152 -10.34 -9.93 -7.49
N ASP A 153 -11.32 -9.54 -6.66
CA ASP A 153 -12.47 -8.74 -7.08
C ASP A 153 -12.08 -7.25 -7.15
N ARG A 154 -11.51 -6.87 -8.29
CA ARG A 154 -11.05 -5.50 -8.54
C ARG A 154 -12.20 -4.48 -8.46
N PRO A 155 -13.39 -4.69 -9.05
CA PRO A 155 -14.52 -3.76 -8.89
C PRO A 155 -14.90 -3.50 -7.44
N GLN A 156 -15.03 -4.54 -6.61
CA GLN A 156 -15.40 -4.39 -5.21
C GLN A 156 -14.32 -3.62 -4.42
N TYR A 157 -13.05 -3.99 -4.63
CA TYR A 157 -11.91 -3.30 -4.03
C TYR A 157 -11.87 -1.80 -4.39
N LEU A 158 -12.03 -1.47 -5.66
CA LEU A 158 -12.02 -0.08 -6.11
C LEU A 158 -13.22 0.71 -5.59
N ALA A 159 -14.40 0.08 -5.47
CA ALA A 159 -15.56 0.71 -4.86
C ALA A 159 -15.32 1.05 -3.38
N GLY A 160 -14.70 0.13 -2.64
CA GLY A 160 -14.30 0.34 -1.24
C GLY A 160 -13.29 1.47 -1.09
N LEU A 161 -12.23 1.46 -1.90
CA LEU A 161 -11.23 2.54 -1.91
C LEU A 161 -11.86 3.89 -2.24
N ASN A 162 -12.64 3.97 -3.33
CA ASN A 162 -13.27 5.23 -3.71
C ASN A 162 -14.20 5.75 -2.62
N ARG A 163 -14.94 4.88 -1.92
CA ARG A 163 -15.75 5.29 -0.76
C ARG A 163 -14.89 5.89 0.34
N TYR A 164 -13.77 5.25 0.67
CA TYR A 164 -12.83 5.76 1.66
C TYR A 164 -12.30 7.15 1.26
N LEU A 165 -11.79 7.31 0.04
CA LEU A 165 -11.20 8.57 -0.44
C LEU A 165 -12.18 9.75 -0.43
N HIS A 166 -13.48 9.50 -0.64
CA HIS A 166 -14.48 10.56 -0.67
C HIS A 166 -15.05 10.91 0.72
N THR A 167 -15.04 9.97 1.67
CA THR A 167 -15.77 10.16 2.95
C THR A 167 -15.02 9.76 4.21
N GLY A 168 -13.80 9.23 4.10
CA GLY A 168 -13.04 8.64 5.21
C GLY A 168 -13.69 7.38 5.80
N SER A 169 -14.66 6.76 5.10
CA SER A 169 -15.40 5.61 5.63
C SER A 169 -14.77 4.30 5.16
N LEU A 170 -14.17 3.56 6.10
CA LEU A 170 -13.47 2.30 5.81
C LEU A 170 -14.41 1.11 5.54
N GLY A 171 -15.70 1.21 5.89
CA GLY A 171 -16.61 0.05 5.95
C GLY A 171 -16.70 -0.77 4.65
N LEU A 172 -16.83 -0.13 3.48
CA LEU A 172 -16.87 -0.86 2.20
C LEU A 172 -15.51 -1.47 1.83
N LEU A 173 -14.41 -0.79 2.18
CA LEU A 173 -13.08 -1.34 1.97
C LEU A 173 -12.78 -2.51 2.91
N MET A 174 -13.30 -2.49 4.14
CA MET A 174 -13.23 -3.63 5.05
C MET A 174 -14.00 -4.83 4.52
N GLN A 175 -15.19 -4.64 3.95
CA GLN A 175 -15.93 -5.75 3.31
C GLN A 175 -15.13 -6.38 2.18
N ALA A 176 -14.53 -5.56 1.30
CA ALA A 176 -13.65 -6.04 0.24
C ALA A 176 -12.41 -6.75 0.80
N THR A 177 -11.86 -6.26 1.91
CA THR A 177 -10.68 -6.83 2.57
C THR A 177 -10.98 -8.20 3.16
N MET A 178 -12.07 -8.35 3.89
CA MET A 178 -12.47 -9.63 4.48
C MET A 178 -12.77 -10.67 3.40
N ALA A 179 -13.44 -10.27 2.31
CA ALA A 179 -13.70 -11.14 1.16
C ALA A 179 -12.43 -11.54 0.38
N ALA A 180 -11.36 -10.76 0.52
CA ALA A 180 -10.08 -11.00 -0.13
C ALA A 180 -9.10 -11.82 0.73
N LEU A 181 -9.45 -12.14 1.98
CA LEU A 181 -8.62 -13.04 2.79
C LEU A 181 -8.60 -14.44 2.16
N PRO A 182 -7.46 -15.14 2.20
CA PRO A 182 -7.45 -16.56 1.84
C PRO A 182 -8.38 -17.32 2.77
N ASP A 183 -9.12 -18.29 2.23
CA ASP A 183 -9.89 -19.22 3.06
C ASP A 183 -8.96 -19.81 4.12
N ALA A 184 -9.42 -19.83 5.38
CA ALA A 184 -8.76 -20.60 6.41
C ALA A 184 -8.88 -22.08 6.02
N GLN A 185 -7.91 -22.58 5.25
CA GLN A 185 -7.83 -24.02 5.00
C GLN A 185 -7.53 -24.69 6.34
N GLU A 186 -8.49 -25.52 6.79
CA GLU A 186 -8.41 -26.44 7.93
C GLU A 186 -7.15 -27.32 7.89
#